data_AF-A0A852BPN3-F1
#
_entry.id   AF-A0A852BPN3-F1
#
_cell.length_a   1.000
_cell.length_b   1.000
_cell.length_c   1.000
_cell.angle_alpha   90.00
_cell.angle_beta   90.00
_cell.angle_gamma   90.00
#
_symmetry.space_group_name_H-M   'P 1'
#
loop_
_entity.id
_entity.type
_entity.pdbx_description
1 polymer ?
#
loop_
_entity_poly.entity_id
_entity_poly.type
_entity_poly.pdbx_seq_one_letter_code
_entity_poly.pdbx_strand_id
1 'polypeptide(L)'
;ERLLPVCRINDFQIADVLNPKAKRTARFLSGILNFVHFRELRRETYLELQLNYKSVMEKNQQLEMANREAALKLEKLNTVPVEHQEEVRQLTDNVRELEQLLRQDFHRKQVAVNEVTSQKKSDIAERTRKLNDLKVIMADLKEEQEQKKSKIVESPEELKNYKEAMKETVKKIKKSKQEIMEKYESYRDIVEVLPPCQ
;
A
#
# COMPACT_ATOMS: atom_id res chain seq x y z
N GLU A 1 -31.19 17.43 89.16
CA GLU A 1 -30.51 18.49 89.94
C GLU A 1 -29.89 19.64 89.13
N ARG A 2 -29.81 19.60 87.79
CA ARG A 2 -29.07 20.63 87.01
C ARG A 2 -29.90 21.77 86.37
N LEU A 3 -31.24 21.74 86.44
CA LEU A 3 -32.08 22.77 85.81
C LEU A 3 -31.99 24.13 86.53
N LEU A 4 -32.01 24.13 87.85
CA LEU A 4 -32.07 25.36 88.64
C LEU A 4 -30.85 26.26 88.43
N PRO A 5 -29.60 25.74 88.40
CA PRO A 5 -28.44 26.56 88.04
C PRO A 5 -28.52 27.16 86.63
N VAL A 6 -29.08 26.43 85.65
CA VAL A 6 -29.30 26.94 84.28
C VAL A 6 -30.31 28.10 84.29
N CYS A 7 -31.32 28.02 85.14
CA CYS A 7 -32.28 29.10 85.42
C CYS A 7 -31.71 30.21 86.33
N ARG A 8 -30.40 30.22 86.63
CA ARG A 8 -29.71 31.16 87.53
C ARG A 8 -30.13 31.07 89.00
N ILE A 9 -30.56 29.89 89.43
CA ILE A 9 -30.95 29.58 90.81
C ILE A 9 -29.92 28.61 91.40
N ASN A 10 -28.99 29.14 92.20
CA ASN A 10 -27.89 28.36 92.77
C ASN A 10 -28.08 28.02 94.25
N ASP A 11 -29.00 28.71 94.93
CA ASP A 11 -29.18 28.63 96.37
C ASP A 11 -30.38 27.78 96.79
N PHE A 12 -30.95 26.97 95.89
CA PHE A 12 -32.12 26.14 96.17
C PHE A 12 -31.83 25.06 97.23
N GLN A 13 -32.76 24.89 98.17
CA GLN A 13 -32.65 23.94 99.27
C GLN A 13 -33.93 23.10 99.41
N ILE A 14 -33.84 21.95 100.08
CA ILE A 14 -35.01 21.07 100.32
C ILE A 14 -36.15 21.79 101.07
N ALA A 15 -35.80 22.74 101.94
CA ALA A 15 -36.75 23.57 102.66
C ALA A 15 -37.63 24.43 101.73
N ASP A 16 -37.18 24.74 100.51
CA ASP A 16 -37.95 25.51 99.54
C ASP A 16 -39.12 24.73 98.93
N VAL A 17 -39.07 23.40 99.06
CA VAL A 17 -40.16 22.49 98.68
C VAL A 17 -41.06 22.21 99.87
N LEU A 18 -40.47 21.93 101.04
CA LEU A 18 -41.20 21.50 102.23
C LEU A 18 -41.88 22.66 102.97
N ASN A 19 -41.32 23.87 102.92
CA ASN A 19 -41.85 25.06 103.58
C ASN A 19 -41.66 26.32 102.71
N PRO A 20 -42.45 26.46 101.64
CA PRO A 20 -42.24 27.49 100.63
C PRO A 20 -42.47 28.90 101.18
N LYS A 21 -41.49 29.78 100.96
CA LYS A 21 -41.60 31.21 101.29
C LYS A 21 -41.99 32.00 100.06
N ALA A 22 -43.14 32.69 100.10
CA ALA A 22 -43.74 33.40 98.97
C ALA A 22 -42.74 34.19 98.10
N LYS A 23 -41.92 35.07 98.71
CA LYS A 23 -40.92 35.88 97.97
C LYS A 23 -39.85 35.04 97.28
N ARG A 24 -39.41 33.96 97.93
CA ARG A 24 -38.33 33.10 97.44
C ARG A 24 -38.83 32.17 96.34
N THR A 25 -40.01 31.61 96.51
CA THR A 25 -40.71 30.82 95.48
C THR A 25 -40.97 31.66 94.24
N ALA A 26 -41.47 32.90 94.39
CA ALA A 26 -41.69 33.81 93.27
C ALA A 26 -40.39 34.06 92.47
N ARG A 27 -39.27 34.35 93.15
CA ARG A 27 -37.96 34.53 92.51
C ARG A 27 -37.54 33.30 91.69
N PHE A 28 -37.74 32.10 92.23
CA PHE A 28 -37.40 30.85 91.53
C PHE A 28 -38.28 30.63 90.31
N LEU A 29 -39.59 30.86 90.43
CA LEU A 29 -40.51 30.76 89.31
C LEU A 29 -40.18 31.78 88.21
N SER A 30 -39.80 33.01 88.58
CA SER A 30 -39.33 34.02 87.61
C SER A 30 -38.06 33.57 86.88
N GLY A 31 -37.09 32.99 87.58
CA GLY A 31 -35.87 32.44 86.95
C GLY A 31 -36.18 31.32 85.95
N ILE A 32 -37.09 30.42 86.33
CA ILE A 32 -37.56 29.34 85.45
C ILE A 32 -38.31 29.91 84.24
N LEU A 33 -39.19 30.89 84.44
CA LEU A 33 -39.97 31.51 83.37
C LEU A 33 -39.06 32.20 82.34
N ASN A 34 -38.02 32.90 82.80
CA ASN A 34 -37.03 33.53 81.94
C ASN A 34 -36.29 32.49 81.08
N PHE A 35 -35.92 31.36 81.67
CA PHE A 35 -35.30 30.26 80.91
C PHE A 35 -36.26 29.70 79.85
N VAL A 36 -37.53 29.49 80.20
CA VAL A 36 -38.55 29.02 79.24
C VAL A 36 -38.71 30.00 78.09
N HIS A 37 -38.81 31.30 78.37
CA HIS A 37 -38.90 32.34 77.34
C HIS A 37 -37.68 32.34 76.42
N PHE A 38 -36.48 32.28 77.00
CA PHE A 38 -35.24 32.22 76.22
C PHE A 38 -35.19 30.96 75.34
N ARG A 39 -35.60 29.81 75.88
CA ARG A 39 -35.66 28.56 75.12
C ARG A 39 -36.63 28.66 73.95
N GLU A 40 -37.82 29.22 74.16
CA GLU A 40 -38.80 29.40 73.08
C GLU A 40 -38.29 30.37 72.01
N LEU A 41 -37.64 31.47 72.39
CA LEU A 41 -37.00 32.39 71.44
C LEU A 41 -35.90 31.72 70.60
N ARG A 42 -35.20 30.72 71.15
CA ARG A 42 -34.17 29.95 70.44
C ARG A 42 -34.71 28.73 69.69
N ARG A 43 -35.96 28.34 69.95
CA ARG A 43 -36.53 27.08 69.47
C ARG A 43 -36.64 27.06 67.95
N GLU A 44 -37.07 28.16 67.34
CA GLU A 44 -37.23 28.25 65.89
C GLU A 44 -35.91 28.00 65.15
N THR A 45 -34.84 28.71 65.52
CA THR A 45 -33.50 28.52 64.94
C THR A 45 -32.99 27.09 65.13
N TYR A 46 -33.23 26.50 66.30
CA TYR A 46 -32.83 25.12 66.56
C TYR A 46 -33.58 24.12 65.67
N LEU A 47 -34.91 24.29 65.52
CA LEU A 47 -35.73 23.42 64.68
C LEU A 47 -35.36 23.54 63.19
N GLU A 48 -35.06 24.75 62.73
CA GLU A 48 -34.57 24.99 61.37
C GLU A 48 -33.24 24.25 61.13
N LEU A 49 -32.28 24.39 62.04
CA LEU A 49 -31.00 23.69 61.95
C LEU A 49 -31.19 22.16 61.96
N GLN A 50 -32.08 21.65 62.81
CA GLN A 50 -32.39 20.23 62.90
C GLN A 50 -32.99 19.70 61.59
N LEU A 51 -33.91 20.45 60.99
CA LEU A 51 -34.53 20.10 59.70
C LEU A 51 -33.49 20.09 58.57
N ASN A 52 -32.64 21.12 58.51
CA ASN A 52 -31.58 21.22 57.52
C ASN A 52 -30.59 20.06 57.64
N TYR A 53 -30.15 19.73 58.86
CA TYR A 53 -29.27 18.59 59.11
C TYR A 53 -29.90 17.28 58.63
N LYS A 54 -31.18 17.05 58.94
CA LYS A 54 -31.90 15.85 58.49
C LYS A 54 -31.97 15.77 56.97
N SER A 55 -32.29 16.87 56.29
CA SER A 55 -32.35 16.93 54.82
C SER A 55 -30.99 16.65 54.18
N VAL A 56 -29.91 17.20 54.73
CA VAL A 56 -28.55 16.96 54.23
C VAL A 56 -28.14 15.50 54.42
N MET A 57 -28.44 14.90 55.58
CA MET A 57 -28.16 13.49 55.83
C MET A 57 -28.91 12.56 54.87
N GLU A 58 -30.20 12.83 54.62
CA GLU A 58 -31.01 12.06 53.66
C GLU A 58 -30.44 12.17 52.23
N LYS A 59 -30.06 13.37 51.80
CA LYS A 59 -29.40 13.59 50.49
C LYS A 59 -28.07 12.84 50.39
N ASN A 60 -27.25 12.90 51.44
CA ASN A 60 -25.97 12.20 51.46
C ASN A 60 -26.16 10.68 51.33
N GLN A 61 -27.13 10.11 52.06
CA GLN A 61 -27.46 8.69 51.97
C GLN A 61 -27.94 8.29 50.56
N GLN A 62 -28.76 9.11 49.92
CA GLN A 62 -29.21 8.88 48.54
C GLN A 62 -28.05 8.91 47.54
N LEU A 63 -27.14 9.88 47.68
CA LEU A 63 -25.94 9.98 46.83
C LEU A 63 -25.00 8.79 47.03
N GLU A 64 -24.78 8.35 48.27
CA GLU A 64 -23.98 7.17 48.56
C GLU A 64 -24.56 5.91 47.92
N MET A 65 -25.88 5.73 47.98
CA MET A 65 -26.56 4.61 47.35
C MET A 65 -26.41 4.64 45.83
N ALA A 66 -26.68 5.79 45.21
CA ALA A 66 -26.52 5.97 43.76
C ALA A 66 -25.07 5.74 43.31
N ASN A 67 -24.08 6.18 44.10
CA ASN A 67 -22.68 5.97 43.81
C ASN A 67 -22.28 4.48 43.87
N ARG A 68 -22.78 3.75 44.88
CA ARG A 68 -22.57 2.29 44.97
C ARG A 68 -23.18 1.56 43.78
N GLU A 69 -24.39 1.93 43.37
CA GLU A 69 -25.04 1.33 42.19
C GLU A 69 -24.27 1.61 40.90
N ALA A 70 -23.78 2.85 40.72
CA ALA A 70 -22.96 3.22 39.57
C ALA A 70 -21.64 2.44 39.55
N ALA A 71 -20.98 2.26 40.69
CA ALA A 71 -19.76 1.47 40.81
C ALA A 71 -20.00 0.00 40.40
N LEU A 72 -21.09 -0.62 40.85
CA LEU A 72 -21.45 -1.99 40.46
C LEU A 72 -21.76 -2.10 38.96
N LYS A 73 -22.39 -1.08 38.35
CA LYS A 73 -22.62 -1.04 36.90
C LYS A 73 -21.31 -0.93 36.12
N LEU A 74 -20.38 -0.10 36.58
CA LEU A 74 -19.05 0.03 35.98
C LEU A 74 -18.25 -1.26 36.07
N GLU A 75 -18.29 -1.94 37.21
CA GLU A 75 -17.66 -3.25 37.37
C GLU A 75 -18.18 -4.26 36.36
N LYS A 76 -19.52 -4.37 36.22
CA LYS A 76 -20.15 -5.25 35.24
C LYS A 76 -19.80 -4.92 33.78
N LEU A 77 -19.65 -3.64 33.45
CA LEU A 77 -19.24 -3.21 32.10
C LEU A 77 -17.76 -3.48 31.82
N ASN A 78 -16.91 -3.32 32.83
CA ASN A 78 -15.46 -3.55 32.71
C ASN A 78 -15.10 -5.04 32.69
N THR A 79 -15.95 -5.90 33.23
CA THR A 79 -15.83 -7.35 33.02
C THR A 79 -16.31 -7.69 31.61
N VAL A 80 -15.37 -7.77 30.67
CA VAL A 80 -15.63 -8.43 29.38
C VAL A 80 -15.96 -9.90 29.69
N PRO A 81 -17.15 -10.41 29.31
CA PRO A 81 -17.47 -11.81 29.49
C PRO A 81 -16.37 -12.67 28.87
N VAL A 82 -15.85 -13.64 29.64
CA VAL A 82 -14.73 -14.50 29.23
C VAL A 82 -15.01 -15.19 27.89
N GLU A 83 -16.29 -15.47 27.59
CA GLU A 83 -16.75 -16.00 26.30
C GLU A 83 -16.39 -15.09 25.12
N HIS A 84 -16.62 -13.77 25.24
CA HIS A 84 -16.26 -12.81 24.19
C HIS A 84 -14.76 -12.61 24.07
N GLN A 85 -14.00 -12.79 25.16
CA GLN A 85 -12.54 -12.67 25.12
C GLN A 85 -11.92 -13.80 24.28
N GLU A 86 -12.41 -15.03 24.44
CA GLU A 86 -11.95 -16.16 23.64
C GLU A 86 -12.42 -16.05 22.19
N GLU A 87 -13.65 -15.60 21.93
CA GLU A 87 -14.16 -15.35 20.57
C GLU A 87 -13.31 -14.28 19.84
N VAL A 88 -13.03 -13.15 20.50
CA VAL A 88 -12.17 -12.09 19.94
C VAL A 88 -10.77 -12.62 19.67
N ARG A 89 -10.22 -13.44 20.57
CA ARG A 89 -8.91 -14.05 20.39
C ARG A 89 -8.88 -14.98 19.18
N GLN A 90 -9.87 -15.87 19.07
CA GLN A 90 -10.00 -16.79 17.93
C GLN A 90 -10.17 -16.05 16.60
N LEU A 91 -11.01 -15.01 16.57
CA LEU A 91 -11.15 -14.15 15.39
C LEU A 91 -9.83 -13.47 15.01
N THR A 92 -9.08 -12.98 16.01
CA THR A 92 -7.77 -12.35 15.79
C THR A 92 -6.76 -13.33 15.21
N ASP A 93 -6.71 -14.55 15.75
CA ASP A 93 -5.84 -15.63 15.27
C ASP A 93 -6.20 -16.03 13.83
N ASN A 94 -7.50 -16.21 13.54
CA ASN A 94 -8.00 -16.53 12.20
C ASN A 94 -7.66 -15.43 11.18
N VAL A 95 -7.83 -14.15 11.53
CA VAL A 95 -7.46 -13.03 10.66
C VAL A 95 -5.96 -13.06 10.36
N ARG A 96 -5.13 -13.30 11.36
CA ARG A 96 -3.68 -13.39 11.21
C ARG A 96 -3.26 -14.54 10.29
N GLU A 97 -3.87 -15.71 10.44
CA GLU A 97 -3.62 -16.86 9.56
C GLU A 97 -4.02 -16.56 8.10
N LEU A 98 -5.20 -15.98 7.89
CA LEU A 98 -5.68 -15.60 6.56
C LEU A 98 -4.76 -14.55 5.92
N GLU A 99 -4.30 -13.55 6.67
CA GLU A 99 -3.33 -12.57 6.17
C GLU A 99 -2.00 -13.22 5.78
N GLN A 100 -1.51 -14.18 6.57
CA GLN A 100 -0.28 -14.90 6.26
C GLN A 100 -0.42 -15.76 5.00
N LEU A 101 -1.51 -16.51 4.88
CA LEU A 101 -1.83 -17.30 3.68
C LEU A 101 -1.93 -16.41 2.45
N LEU A 102 -2.66 -15.29 2.55
CA LEU A 102 -2.82 -14.34 1.47
C LEU A 102 -1.47 -13.78 1.01
N ARG A 103 -0.60 -13.38 1.95
CA ARG A 103 0.75 -12.88 1.64
C ARG A 103 1.60 -13.93 0.95
N GLN A 104 1.59 -15.18 1.42
CA GLN A 104 2.34 -16.27 0.81
C GLN A 104 1.87 -16.58 -0.62
N ASP A 105 0.56 -16.69 -0.82
CA ASP A 105 -0.03 -16.96 -2.13
C ASP A 105 0.21 -15.82 -3.13
N PHE A 106 0.04 -14.57 -2.69
CA PHE A 106 0.35 -13.41 -3.54
C PHE A 106 1.84 -13.38 -3.90
N HIS A 107 2.74 -13.63 -2.94
CA HIS A 107 4.17 -13.67 -3.21
C HIS A 107 4.51 -14.76 -4.23
N ARG A 108 3.98 -15.97 -4.06
CA ARG A 108 4.19 -17.09 -5.00
C ARG A 108 3.70 -16.75 -6.41
N LYS A 109 2.49 -16.20 -6.53
CA LYS A 109 1.92 -15.77 -7.82
C LYS A 109 2.77 -14.67 -8.46
N GLN A 110 3.22 -13.70 -7.67
CA GLN A 110 4.07 -12.61 -8.15
C GLN A 110 5.40 -13.11 -8.70
N VAL A 111 6.06 -14.03 -8.00
CA VAL A 111 7.31 -14.64 -8.45
C VAL A 111 7.11 -15.40 -9.75
N ALA A 112 6.07 -16.25 -9.83
CA ALA A 112 5.78 -17.02 -11.05
C ALA A 112 5.51 -16.12 -12.27
N VAL A 113 4.71 -15.06 -12.10
CA VAL A 113 4.44 -14.10 -13.18
C VAL A 113 5.71 -13.36 -13.60
N ASN A 114 6.54 -12.96 -12.65
CA ASN A 114 7.80 -12.26 -12.93
C ASN A 114 8.78 -13.15 -13.69
N GLU A 115 8.88 -14.43 -13.33
CA GLU A 115 9.73 -15.41 -14.00
C GLU A 115 9.29 -15.63 -15.45
N VAL A 116 7.99 -15.89 -15.68
CA VAL A 116 7.43 -16.04 -17.03
C VAL A 116 7.62 -14.76 -17.86
N THR A 117 7.46 -13.60 -17.24
CA THR A 117 7.68 -12.30 -17.90
C THR A 117 9.15 -12.13 -18.29
N SER A 118 10.07 -12.49 -17.40
CA SER A 118 11.52 -12.44 -17.67
C SER A 118 11.89 -13.38 -18.82
N GLN A 119 11.40 -14.62 -18.80
CA GLN A 119 11.63 -15.59 -19.88
C GLN A 119 11.11 -15.07 -21.22
N LYS A 120 9.86 -14.59 -21.27
CA LYS A 120 9.27 -14.01 -22.49
C LYS A 120 10.08 -12.82 -23.02
N LYS A 121 10.62 -11.96 -22.15
CA LYS A 121 11.51 -10.86 -22.56
C LYS A 121 12.80 -11.37 -23.19
N SER A 122 13.40 -12.42 -22.62
CA SER A 122 14.59 -13.07 -23.18
C SER A 122 14.29 -13.68 -24.56
N ASP A 123 13.20 -14.43 -24.69
CA ASP A 123 12.78 -15.05 -25.95
C ASP A 123 12.53 -14.02 -27.05
N ILE A 124 11.88 -12.89 -26.70
CA ILE A 124 11.68 -11.77 -27.63
C ILE A 124 13.03 -11.22 -28.08
N ALA A 125 13.95 -10.95 -27.16
CA ALA A 125 15.27 -10.42 -27.49
C ALA A 125 16.05 -11.38 -28.42
N GLU A 126 16.01 -12.69 -28.17
CA GLU A 126 16.64 -13.69 -29.01
C GLU A 126 16.00 -13.76 -30.41
N ARG A 127 14.67 -13.80 -30.49
CA ARG A 127 13.94 -13.80 -31.77
C ARG A 127 14.20 -12.53 -32.56
N THR A 128 14.29 -11.37 -31.90
CA THR A 128 14.63 -10.11 -32.55
C THR A 128 16.05 -10.13 -33.11
N ARG A 129 17.03 -10.69 -32.39
CA ARG A 129 18.39 -10.90 -32.91
C ARG A 129 18.38 -11.77 -34.15
N LYS A 130 17.78 -12.97 -34.07
CA LYS A 130 17.67 -13.91 -35.20
C LYS A 130 16.99 -13.28 -36.42
N LEU A 131 15.93 -12.50 -36.20
CA LEU A 131 15.24 -11.78 -37.27
C LEU A 131 16.16 -10.75 -37.95
N ASN A 132 16.96 -10.02 -37.18
CA ASN A 132 17.92 -9.07 -37.72
C ASN A 132 19.03 -9.77 -38.51
N ASP A 133 19.56 -10.89 -38.01
CA ASP A 133 20.56 -11.69 -38.72
C ASP A 133 20.02 -12.19 -40.08
N LEU A 134 18.78 -12.70 -40.10
CA LEU A 134 18.12 -13.12 -41.34
C LEU A 134 17.89 -11.96 -42.32
N LYS A 135 17.59 -10.75 -41.83
CA LYS A 135 17.46 -9.56 -42.68
C LYS A 135 18.78 -9.20 -43.34
N VAL A 136 19.90 -9.32 -42.62
CA VAL A 136 21.25 -9.11 -43.17
C VAL A 136 21.53 -10.14 -44.26
N ILE A 137 21.37 -11.43 -43.96
CA ILE A 137 21.58 -12.51 -44.95
C ILE A 137 20.69 -12.31 -46.20
N MET A 138 19.44 -11.91 -46.03
CA MET A 138 18.54 -11.65 -47.15
C MET A 138 19.00 -10.46 -48.01
N ALA A 139 19.58 -9.43 -47.40
CA ALA A 139 20.17 -8.31 -48.14
C ALA A 139 21.40 -8.78 -48.94
N ASP A 140 22.29 -9.54 -48.33
CA ASP A 140 23.49 -10.10 -48.96
C ASP A 140 23.13 -11.01 -50.16
N LEU A 141 22.15 -11.90 -49.97
CA LEU A 141 21.67 -12.79 -51.03
C LEU A 141 21.00 -12.04 -52.19
N LYS A 142 20.28 -10.94 -51.90
CA LYS A 142 19.73 -10.06 -52.95
C LYS A 142 20.84 -9.37 -53.73
N GLU A 143 21.87 -8.89 -53.04
CA GLU A 143 23.04 -8.31 -53.71
C GLU A 143 23.73 -9.33 -54.61
N GLU A 144 23.99 -10.55 -54.10
CA GLU A 144 24.54 -11.63 -54.92
C GLU A 144 23.64 -12.00 -56.11
N GLN A 145 22.32 -12.00 -55.93
CA GLN A 145 21.37 -12.29 -57.00
C GLN A 145 21.51 -11.25 -58.12
N GLU A 146 21.55 -9.96 -57.79
CA GLU A 146 21.74 -8.88 -58.77
C GLU A 146 23.13 -8.93 -59.43
N GLN A 147 24.19 -9.23 -58.67
CA GLN A 147 25.53 -9.46 -59.20
C GLN A 147 25.59 -10.69 -60.14
N LYS A 148 24.80 -11.74 -59.88
CA LYS A 148 24.72 -12.92 -60.75
C LYS A 148 23.87 -12.66 -61.99
N LYS A 149 22.74 -11.96 -61.87
CA LYS A 149 21.90 -11.54 -63.01
C LYS A 149 22.69 -10.74 -64.04
N SER A 150 23.53 -9.79 -63.59
CA SER A 150 24.38 -9.01 -64.49
C SER A 150 25.47 -9.83 -65.23
N LYS A 151 25.74 -11.07 -64.78
CA LYS A 151 26.69 -12.01 -65.44
C LYS A 151 25.99 -13.04 -66.34
N ILE A 152 24.66 -13.15 -66.27
CA ILE A 152 23.90 -14.02 -67.18
C ILE A 152 23.79 -13.28 -68.51
N VAL A 153 24.26 -13.90 -69.59
CA VAL A 153 24.20 -13.36 -70.96
C VAL A 153 22.75 -13.03 -71.31
N GLU A 154 22.51 -11.78 -71.72
CA GLU A 154 21.17 -11.20 -71.93
C GLU A 154 20.35 -11.92 -73.03
N SER A 155 21.00 -12.62 -73.96
CA SER A 155 20.32 -13.53 -74.90
C SER A 155 21.25 -14.60 -75.51
N PRO A 156 20.84 -15.88 -75.56
CA PRO A 156 21.53 -16.93 -76.34
C PRO A 156 21.69 -16.56 -77.82
N GLU A 157 20.81 -15.71 -78.34
CA GLU A 157 20.78 -15.24 -79.71
C GLU A 157 21.90 -14.22 -79.98
N GLU A 158 22.20 -13.35 -79.01
CA GLU A 158 23.35 -12.44 -79.09
C GLU A 158 24.67 -13.19 -79.03
N LEU A 159 24.78 -14.23 -78.21
CA LEU A 159 25.96 -15.09 -78.17
C LEU A 159 26.17 -15.84 -79.50
N LYS A 160 25.07 -16.31 -80.12
CA LYS A 160 25.10 -16.93 -81.44
C LYS A 160 25.55 -15.94 -82.51
N ASN A 161 24.98 -14.74 -82.52
CA ASN A 161 25.33 -13.67 -83.47
C ASN A 161 26.79 -13.23 -83.30
N TYR A 162 27.27 -13.07 -82.06
CA TYR A 162 28.67 -12.76 -81.78
C TYR A 162 29.62 -13.86 -82.27
N LYS A 163 29.26 -15.14 -82.04
CA LYS A 163 30.03 -16.29 -82.49
C LYS A 163 30.06 -16.40 -84.02
N GLU A 164 28.96 -16.08 -84.69
CA GLU A 164 28.88 -16.01 -86.16
C GLU A 164 29.71 -14.84 -86.72
N ALA A 165 29.62 -13.65 -86.12
CA ALA A 165 30.45 -12.51 -86.49
C ALA A 165 31.95 -12.79 -86.30
N MET A 166 32.32 -13.46 -85.22
CA MET A 166 33.69 -13.90 -84.97
C MET A 166 34.16 -14.92 -86.01
N LYS A 167 33.31 -15.90 -86.38
CA LYS A 167 33.59 -16.87 -87.44
C LYS A 167 33.82 -16.19 -88.79
N GLU A 168 32.99 -15.22 -89.17
CA GLU A 168 33.15 -14.48 -90.41
C GLU A 168 34.42 -13.62 -90.41
N THR A 169 34.76 -13.01 -89.27
CA THR A 169 36.02 -12.27 -89.12
C THR A 169 37.22 -13.20 -89.31
N VAL A 170 37.21 -14.38 -88.70
CA VAL A 170 38.27 -15.39 -88.86
C VAL A 170 38.38 -15.85 -90.32
N LYS A 171 37.25 -16.07 -91.03
CA LYS A 171 37.28 -16.42 -92.46
C LYS A 171 37.88 -15.32 -93.31
N LYS A 172 37.51 -14.05 -93.09
CA LYS A 172 38.10 -12.90 -93.79
C LYS A 172 39.60 -12.82 -93.59
N ILE A 173 40.07 -12.98 -92.34
CA ILE A 173 41.51 -13.00 -92.03
C ILE A 173 42.21 -14.14 -92.75
N LYS A 174 41.64 -15.36 -92.76
CA LYS A 174 42.21 -16.51 -93.50
C LYS A 174 42.27 -16.25 -95.01
N LYS A 175 41.22 -15.68 -95.59
CA LYS A 175 41.18 -15.38 -97.03
C LYS A 175 42.20 -14.31 -97.39
N SER A 176 42.29 -13.24 -96.59
CA SER A 176 43.32 -12.20 -96.76
C SER A 176 44.73 -12.78 -96.63
N LYS A 177 44.97 -13.69 -95.67
CA LYS A 177 46.24 -14.41 -95.56
C LYS A 177 46.55 -15.22 -96.81
N GLN A 178 45.56 -15.92 -97.37
CA GLN A 178 45.70 -16.70 -98.59
C GLN A 178 46.02 -15.81 -99.80
N GLU A 179 45.30 -14.70 -99.98
CA GLU A 179 45.53 -13.73 -101.06
C GLU A 179 46.92 -13.08 -100.96
N ILE A 180 47.40 -12.78 -99.74
CA ILE A 180 48.77 -12.29 -99.52
C ILE A 180 49.80 -13.36 -99.90
N MET A 181 49.54 -14.61 -99.56
CA MET A 181 50.42 -15.73 -99.86
C MET A 181 50.48 -16.02 -101.37
N GLU A 182 49.34 -15.95 -102.07
CA GLU A 182 49.28 -16.04 -103.54
C GLU A 182 49.99 -14.88 -104.24
N LYS A 183 49.86 -13.65 -103.72
CA LYS A 183 50.67 -12.52 -104.20
C LYS A 183 52.16 -12.74 -103.94
N TYR A 184 52.53 -13.28 -102.78
CA TYR A 184 53.91 -13.60 -102.46
C TYR A 184 54.49 -14.66 -103.41
N GLU A 185 53.74 -15.72 -103.72
CA GLU A 185 54.14 -16.72 -104.72
C GLU A 185 54.24 -16.10 -106.13
N SER A 186 53.30 -15.25 -106.53
CA SER A 186 53.40 -14.52 -107.81
C SER A 186 54.62 -13.59 -107.87
N TYR A 187 54.97 -12.90 -106.78
CA TYR A 187 56.20 -12.12 -106.71
C TYR A 187 57.45 -13.01 -106.74
N ARG A 188 57.42 -14.18 -106.09
CA ARG A 188 58.49 -15.18 -106.16
C ARG A 188 58.71 -15.66 -107.60
N ASP A 189 57.63 -16.02 -108.31
CA ASP A 189 57.69 -16.46 -109.70
C ASP A 189 58.22 -15.35 -110.63
N ILE A 190 57.88 -14.08 -110.39
CA ILE A 190 58.44 -12.94 -111.12
C ILE A 190 59.93 -12.76 -110.82
N VAL A 191 60.37 -12.99 -109.57
CA VAL A 191 61.78 -12.92 -109.17
C VAL A 191 62.60 -14.08 -109.74
N GLU A 192 62.02 -15.27 -109.90
CA GLU A 192 62.68 -16.43 -110.52
C GLU A 192 62.81 -16.32 -112.05
N VAL A 193 62.01 -15.47 -112.72
CA VAL A 193 62.05 -15.22 -114.18
C VAL A 193 62.86 -13.96 -114.54
N LEU A 194 63.35 -13.20 -113.55
CA LEU A 194 64.25 -12.07 -113.77
C LEU A 194 65.67 -12.57 -114.10
N PRO A 195 66.31 -12.06 -115.17
CA PRO A 195 67.67 -12.44 -115.52
C PRO A 195 68.65 -11.99 -114.42
N PRO A 196 69.74 -12.73 -114.17
CA PRO A 196 70.75 -12.30 -113.22
C PRO A 196 71.27 -10.92 -113.66
N CYS A 197 71.00 -9.90 -112.85
CA CYS A 197 71.68 -8.62 -112.96
C CYS A 197 73.18 -8.89 -112.73
N GLN A 198 73.99 -8.41 -113.68
CA GLN A 198 75.44 -8.55 -113.77
C GLN A 198 76.18 -8.19 -112.48
#